data_AF-A0A534NJU4-F1
#
_entry.id   AF-A0A534NJU4-F1
#
_cell.length_a   1.000
_cell.length_b   1.000
_cell.length_c   1.000
_cell.angle_alpha   90.00
_cell.angle_beta   90.00
_cell.angle_gamma   90.00
#
_symmetry.space_group_name_H-M   'P 1'
#
loop_
_entity.id
_entity.type
_entity.pdbx_description
1 polymer ?
#
loop_
_entity_poly.entity_id
_entity_poly.type
_entity_poly.pdbx_seq_one_letter_code
_entity_poly.pdbx_strand_id
1 'polypeptide(L)'
;MPVPTVGIVPRIQNPRLSNPDAERLARELCAWLSARGTGCLVEAESGIDGVPTAAGCDLAALSDLIVVLGGDGTLIHAAGLCAGREVPILGVNLGTLGFLTEIPKVSPWRCWRRRSPESSPPRAGSCCTPRSSTARK
;
A
#
# COMPACT_ATOMS: atom_id res chain seq x y z
N MET A 1 8.80 -17.19 -14.16
CA MET A 1 8.89 -16.28 -13.00
C MET A 1 7.50 -16.15 -12.42
N PRO A 2 7.32 -16.04 -11.09
CA PRO A 2 5.99 -15.80 -10.52
C PRO A 2 5.40 -14.51 -11.11
N VAL A 3 4.08 -14.52 -11.34
CA VAL A 3 3.36 -13.32 -11.77
C VAL A 3 3.42 -12.31 -10.62
N PRO A 4 3.80 -11.05 -10.88
CA PRO A 4 3.77 -10.04 -9.83
C PRO A 4 2.33 -9.86 -9.35
N THR A 5 2.12 -9.74 -8.06
CA THR A 5 0.82 -9.58 -7.43
C THR A 5 0.71 -8.23 -6.76
N VAL A 6 -0.36 -7.50 -7.06
CA VAL A 6 -0.66 -6.20 -6.46
C VAL A 6 -1.78 -6.37 -5.45
N GLY A 7 -1.50 -5.99 -4.20
CA GLY A 7 -2.48 -5.87 -3.14
C GLY A 7 -3.17 -4.52 -3.20
N ILE A 8 -4.48 -4.46 -2.98
CA ILE A 8 -5.26 -3.22 -2.99
C ILE A 8 -5.93 -3.07 -1.62
N VAL A 9 -5.66 -1.94 -0.98
CA VAL A 9 -6.25 -1.52 0.29
C VAL A 9 -7.15 -0.32 0.02
N PRO A 10 -8.45 -0.52 -0.27
CA PRO A 10 -9.38 0.58 -0.45
C PRO A 10 -9.75 1.21 0.90
N ARG A 11 -10.26 2.45 0.86
CA ARG A 11 -10.72 3.17 2.05
C ARG A 11 -11.78 2.37 2.81
N ILE A 12 -11.38 1.72 3.90
CA ILE A 12 -12.30 1.18 4.90
C ILE A 12 -12.75 2.34 5.79
N GLN A 13 -13.83 3.01 5.41
CA GLN A 13 -14.67 3.63 6.43
C GLN A 13 -15.79 2.65 6.77
N ASN A 14 -16.32 2.76 7.99
CA ASN A 14 -17.47 2.03 8.53
C ASN A 14 -18.31 1.32 7.44
N PRO A 15 -18.69 0.04 7.58
CA PRO A 15 -19.53 -0.66 6.59
C PRO A 15 -20.86 0.06 6.22
N ARG A 16 -21.25 1.07 7.00
CA ARG A 16 -22.40 1.96 6.77
C ARG A 16 -22.11 3.17 5.87
N LEU A 17 -20.85 3.50 5.60
CA LEU A 17 -20.37 4.57 4.72
C LEU A 17 -19.48 3.95 3.64
N SER A 18 -20.11 3.25 2.70
CA SER A 18 -19.47 2.87 1.43
C SER A 18 -18.91 4.12 0.75
N ASN A 19 -17.69 4.01 0.21
CA ASN A 19 -17.15 5.01 -0.69
C ASN A 19 -17.21 4.45 -2.12
N PRO A 20 -18.25 4.78 -2.89
CA PRO A 20 -18.50 4.17 -4.20
C PRO A 20 -17.36 4.42 -5.20
N ASP A 21 -16.57 5.47 -4.99
CA ASP A 21 -15.41 5.78 -5.83
C ASP A 21 -14.24 4.83 -5.55
N ALA A 22 -13.97 4.51 -4.28
CA ALA A 22 -12.89 3.60 -3.91
C ALA A 22 -13.20 2.16 -4.35
N GLU A 23 -14.46 1.73 -4.19
CA GLU A 23 -14.89 0.39 -4.60
C GLU A 23 -14.84 0.23 -6.12
N ARG A 24 -15.34 1.23 -6.86
CA ARG A 24 -15.29 1.22 -8.32
C ARG A 24 -13.85 1.17 -8.82
N LEU A 25 -12.97 2.01 -8.27
CA LEU A 25 -11.57 2.05 -8.67
C LEU A 25 -10.82 0.76 -8.30
N ALA A 26 -11.11 0.13 -7.16
CA ALA A 26 -10.53 -1.17 -6.81
C ALA A 26 -10.91 -2.25 -7.83
N ARG A 27 -12.19 -2.31 -8.23
CA ARG A 27 -12.67 -3.23 -9.27
C ARG A 27 -12.01 -2.97 -10.61
N GLU A 28 -11.98 -1.70 -11.04
CA GLU A 28 -11.35 -1.28 -12.30
C GLU A 28 -9.85 -1.61 -12.32
N LEU A 29 -9.15 -1.35 -11.21
CA LEU A 29 -7.72 -1.65 -11.08
C LEU A 29 -7.46 -3.16 -11.13
N CYS A 30 -8.24 -3.97 -10.41
CA CYS A 30 -8.10 -5.44 -10.51
C CYS A 30 -8.36 -5.96 -11.92
N ALA A 31 -9.40 -5.46 -12.60
CA ALA A 31 -9.67 -5.85 -13.98
C ALA A 31 -8.52 -5.46 -14.92
N TRP A 32 -7.99 -4.24 -14.76
CA TRP A 32 -6.87 -3.72 -15.54
C TRP A 32 -5.57 -4.50 -15.33
N LEU A 33 -5.27 -4.90 -14.09
CA LEU A 33 -4.11 -5.72 -13.75
C LEU A 33 -4.24 -7.14 -14.31
N SER A 34 -5.44 -7.74 -14.14
CA SER A 34 -5.73 -9.09 -14.63
C SER A 34 -5.61 -9.16 -16.15
N ALA A 35 -6.09 -8.15 -16.88
CA ALA A 35 -5.95 -8.05 -18.33
C ALA A 35 -4.49 -7.99 -18.82
N ARG A 36 -3.54 -7.69 -17.92
CA ARG A 36 -2.09 -7.61 -18.20
C ARG A 36 -1.32 -8.83 -17.69
N GLY A 37 -2.00 -9.83 -17.13
CA GLY A 37 -1.37 -11.01 -16.55
C GLY A 37 -0.72 -10.76 -15.19
N THR A 38 -1.11 -9.69 -14.49
CA THR A 38 -0.66 -9.36 -13.13
C THR A 38 -1.69 -9.84 -12.12
N GLY A 39 -1.26 -10.46 -11.03
CA GLY A 39 -2.14 -10.87 -9.93
C GLY A 39 -2.74 -9.65 -9.23
N CYS A 40 -3.99 -9.78 -8.77
CA CYS A 40 -4.67 -8.77 -7.97
C CYS A 40 -5.28 -9.41 -6.73
N LEU A 41 -5.09 -8.79 -5.58
CA LEU A 41 -5.76 -9.14 -4.34
C LEU A 41 -6.32 -7.87 -3.69
N VAL A 42 -7.54 -7.91 -3.21
CA VAL A 42 -8.17 -6.82 -2.46
C VAL A 42 -8.28 -7.22 -0.99
N GLU A 43 -8.12 -6.27 -0.08
CA GLU A 43 -8.35 -6.50 1.34
C GLU A 43 -9.80 -7.00 1.59
N ALA A 44 -9.95 -8.16 2.22
CA ALA A 44 -11.26 -8.80 2.44
C ALA A 44 -12.20 -7.93 3.30
N GLU A 45 -11.62 -7.17 4.23
CA GLU A 45 -12.29 -6.25 5.14
C GLU A 45 -12.96 -5.07 4.42
N SER A 46 -12.67 -4.87 3.13
CA SER A 46 -13.33 -3.86 2.28
C SER A 46 -14.77 -4.21 1.89
N GLY A 47 -15.16 -5.48 1.95
CA GLY A 47 -16.50 -5.94 1.53
C GLY A 47 -16.77 -5.83 0.02
N ILE A 48 -15.73 -5.70 -0.81
CA ILE A 48 -15.89 -5.61 -2.26
C ILE A 48 -16.04 -7.03 -2.84
N ASP A 49 -17.25 -7.37 -3.29
CA ASP A 49 -17.51 -8.65 -3.94
C ASP A 49 -16.93 -8.75 -5.36
N GLY A 50 -16.77 -9.96 -5.90
CA GLY A 50 -16.44 -10.17 -7.32
C GLY A 50 -15.00 -9.83 -7.73
N VAL A 51 -14.10 -9.69 -6.74
CA VAL A 51 -12.65 -9.55 -6.92
C VAL A 51 -11.95 -10.58 -6.04
N PRO A 52 -10.73 -11.03 -6.37
CA PRO A 52 -9.96 -11.89 -5.48
C PRO A 52 -9.61 -11.13 -4.19
N THR A 53 -9.82 -11.75 -3.03
CA THR A 53 -9.58 -11.11 -1.73
C THR A 53 -8.61 -11.89 -0.85
N ALA A 54 -7.92 -11.19 0.04
CA ALA A 54 -7.10 -11.76 1.10
C ALA A 54 -7.30 -10.98 2.41
N ALA A 55 -7.19 -11.66 3.55
CA ALA A 55 -7.16 -11.00 4.85
C ALA A 55 -5.92 -10.10 4.96
N GLY A 56 -5.98 -9.01 5.74
CA GLY A 56 -4.90 -8.01 5.76
C GLY A 56 -3.48 -8.56 5.98
N CYS A 57 -3.30 -9.55 6.86
CA CYS A 57 -2.00 -10.19 7.11
C CYS A 57 -1.46 -11.01 5.93
N ASP A 58 -2.35 -11.66 5.18
CA ASP A 58 -2.04 -12.46 4.00
C ASP A 58 -1.87 -11.58 2.75
N LEU A 59 -2.64 -10.48 2.67
CA LEU A 59 -2.55 -9.51 1.59
C LEU A 59 -1.12 -8.97 1.45
N ALA A 60 -0.54 -8.51 2.56
CA ALA A 60 0.86 -8.05 2.57
C ALA A 60 1.88 -9.18 2.34
N ALA A 61 1.50 -10.45 2.56
CA ALA A 61 2.37 -11.59 2.32
C ALA A 61 2.46 -12.00 0.86
N LEU A 62 1.33 -11.87 0.16
CA LEU A 62 1.15 -12.35 -1.19
C LEU A 62 1.37 -11.26 -2.25
N SER A 63 1.63 -10.02 -1.82
CA SER A 63 1.76 -8.86 -2.70
C SER A 63 3.20 -8.38 -2.83
N ASP A 64 3.61 -8.06 -4.06
CA ASP A 64 4.87 -7.40 -4.38
C ASP A 64 4.76 -5.87 -4.28
N LEU A 65 3.53 -5.35 -4.27
CA LEU A 65 3.19 -3.94 -4.14
C LEU A 65 1.81 -3.81 -3.47
N ILE A 66 1.67 -2.92 -2.49
CA ILE A 66 0.36 -2.53 -1.97
C ILE A 66 -0.04 -1.18 -2.57
N VAL A 67 -1.23 -1.09 -3.13
CA VAL A 67 -1.87 0.14 -3.59
C VAL A 67 -2.96 0.53 -2.61
N VAL A 68 -2.85 1.73 -2.05
CA VAL A 68 -3.81 2.28 -1.11
C VAL A 68 -4.73 3.24 -1.85
N LEU A 69 -6.04 2.99 -1.83
CA LEU A 69 -7.05 3.85 -2.46
C LEU A 69 -7.79 4.63 -1.37
N GLY A 70 -7.23 5.74 -0.91
CA GLY A 70 -7.75 6.47 0.24
C GLY A 70 -6.81 7.57 0.73
N GLY A 71 -7.10 8.09 1.93
CA GLY A 71 -6.29 9.13 2.57
C GLY A 71 -5.27 8.56 3.56
N ASP A 72 -4.75 9.43 4.41
CA ASP A 72 -3.67 9.10 5.36
C ASP A 72 -4.05 7.97 6.34
N GLY A 73 -5.30 7.94 6.80
CA GLY A 73 -5.79 6.85 7.67
C GLY A 73 -5.74 5.48 7.00
N THR A 74 -6.04 5.40 5.70
CA THR A 74 -5.94 4.17 4.92
C THR A 74 -4.47 3.81 4.65
N LEU A 75 -3.60 4.81 4.46
CA LEU A 75 -2.17 4.58 4.29
C LEU A 75 -1.51 4.04 5.56
N ILE A 76 -1.85 4.60 6.73
CA ILE A 76 -1.37 4.12 8.04
C ILE A 76 -1.86 2.70 8.30
N HIS A 77 -3.12 2.41 7.96
CA HIS A 77 -3.66 1.05 8.03
C HIS A 77 -2.83 0.07 7.19
N ALA A 78 -2.60 0.40 5.91
CA ALA A 78 -1.76 -0.41 5.02
C ALA A 78 -0.32 -0.57 5.52
N ALA A 79 0.27 0.48 6.11
CA ALA A 79 1.59 0.41 6.72
C ALA A 79 1.61 -0.55 7.92
N GLY A 80 0.52 -0.62 8.68
CA GLY A 80 0.32 -1.61 9.74
C GLY A 80 0.26 -3.04 9.21
N LEU A 81 -0.43 -3.28 8.09
CA LEU A 81 -0.48 -4.60 7.43
C LEU A 81 0.91 -5.06 6.96
N CYS A 82 1.74 -4.12 6.50
CA CYS A 82 3.12 -4.37 6.07
C CYS A 82 4.14 -4.45 7.22
N ALA A 83 3.74 -4.32 8.48
CA ALA A 83 4.68 -4.29 9.60
C ALA A 83 5.57 -5.55 9.61
N GLY A 84 6.89 -5.36 9.49
CA GLY A 84 7.86 -6.46 9.43
C GLY A 84 8.07 -7.05 8.03
N ARG A 85 7.55 -6.43 6.96
CA ARG A 85 7.73 -6.84 5.57
C ARG A 85 8.28 -5.70 4.72
N GLU A 86 9.10 -6.02 3.73
CA GLU A 86 9.67 -5.03 2.78
C GLU A 86 8.80 -4.86 1.52
N VAL A 87 7.49 -4.71 1.70
CA VAL A 87 6.56 -4.51 0.57
C VAL A 87 6.33 -3.01 0.34
N PRO A 88 6.61 -2.49 -0.87
CA PRO A 88 6.38 -1.08 -1.18
C PRO A 88 4.88 -0.73 -1.12
N ILE A 89 4.57 0.48 -0.65
CA ILE A 89 3.21 1.01 -0.57
C ILE A 89 3.08 2.21 -1.51
N LEU A 90 2.05 2.19 -2.36
CA LEU A 90 1.69 3.26 -3.28
C LEU A 90 0.35 3.87 -2.85
N GLY A 91 0.39 5.09 -2.31
CA GLY A 91 -0.82 5.85 -1.97
C GLY A 91 -1.44 6.52 -3.19
N VAL A 92 -2.74 6.33 -3.38
CA VAL A 92 -3.58 7.06 -4.34
C VAL A 92 -4.66 7.78 -3.57
N ASN A 93 -4.53 9.10 -3.46
CA ASN A 93 -5.54 9.91 -2.81
C ASN A 93 -6.79 10.06 -3.69
N LEU A 94 -7.95 9.67 -3.14
CA LEU A 94 -9.25 9.77 -3.79
C LEU A 94 -10.05 11.03 -3.38
N GLY A 95 -9.46 11.99 -2.64
CA GLY A 95 -10.18 13.18 -2.15
C GLY A 95 -9.34 14.22 -1.38
N THR A 96 -10.02 15.15 -0.69
CA THR A 96 -9.49 16.41 -0.11
C THR A 96 -8.09 16.28 0.50
N LEU A 97 -7.16 17.12 0.03
CA LEU A 97 -5.76 17.28 0.46
C LEU A 97 -5.31 16.35 1.60
N GLY A 98 -4.70 15.22 1.25
CA GLY A 98 -4.05 14.30 2.19
C GLY A 98 -2.55 14.56 2.22
N PHE A 99 -1.95 14.56 3.41
CA PHE A 99 -0.55 14.96 3.58
C PHE A 99 0.45 13.89 3.10
N LEU A 100 0.05 12.62 3.02
CA LEU A 100 0.94 11.47 2.74
C LEU A 100 0.62 10.70 1.44
N THR A 101 -0.49 11.02 0.77
CA THR A 101 -1.07 10.19 -0.32
C THR A 101 -0.95 10.79 -1.71
N GLU A 102 -0.16 11.85 -1.88
CA GLU A 102 -0.01 12.53 -3.17
C GLU A 102 1.11 11.90 -4.01
N ILE A 103 0.74 11.17 -5.07
CA ILE A 103 1.63 10.95 -6.23
C ILE A 103 1.36 12.12 -7.18
N PRO A 104 2.20 13.17 -7.22
CA PRO A 104 2.07 14.19 -8.26
C PRO A 104 2.19 13.54 -9.64
N LYS A 105 1.46 14.08 -10.64
CA LYS A 105 1.62 13.73 -12.07
C LYS A 105 3.02 14.13 -12.54
N VAL A 106 4.04 13.38 -12.17
CA VAL A 106 5.39 13.45 -12.73
C VAL A 106 5.73 12.06 -13.25
N SER A 107 6.18 11.94 -14.50
CA SER A 107 6.47 10.65 -15.13
C SER A 107 7.57 9.91 -14.33
N PRO A 108 7.26 8.87 -13.51
CA PRO A 108 8.24 8.29 -12.59
C PRO A 108 9.13 7.23 -13.28
N TRP A 109 8.83 6.89 -14.54
CA TRP A 109 9.41 5.79 -15.29
C TRP A 109 10.94 5.82 -15.41
N ARG A 110 11.60 6.94 -15.10
CA ARG A 110 13.05 7.08 -15.18
C ARG A 110 13.81 6.55 -13.96
N CYS A 111 13.16 6.43 -12.79
CA CYS A 111 13.86 6.06 -11.54
C CYS A 111 13.96 4.54 -11.33
N TRP A 112 13.07 3.76 -11.93
CA TRP A 112 13.03 2.30 -11.74
C TRP A 112 14.04 1.51 -12.59
N ARG A 113 14.82 2.18 -13.46
CA ARG A 113 15.77 1.53 -14.38
C ARG A 113 17.18 1.33 -13.82
N ARG A 114 17.38 1.42 -12.50
CA ARG A 114 18.71 1.22 -11.90
C ARG A 114 18.62 0.47 -10.56
N ARG A 115 18.27 -0.81 -10.63
CA ARG A 115 18.82 -1.83 -9.72
C ARG A 115 19.60 -2.83 -10.57
N SER A 116 20.84 -2.48 -10.90
CA SER A 116 21.88 -3.50 -11.10
C SER A 116 22.40 -3.90 -9.71
N PRO A 117 22.67 -5.18 -9.46
CA PRO A 117 23.11 -5.67 -8.15
C PRO A 117 24.60 -5.39 -7.97
N GLU A 118 25.01 -4.13 -7.87
CA GLU A 118 26.39 -3.83 -7.45
C GLU A 118 26.50 -2.40 -6.92
N SER A 119 26.43 -2.25 -5.60
CA SER A 119 27.29 -1.36 -4.79
C SER A 119 26.79 -1.31 -3.34
N SER A 120 27.75 -1.48 -2.45
CA SER A 120 27.70 -1.62 -0.98
C SER A 120 26.67 -0.79 -0.22
N PRO A 121 26.17 -1.28 0.93
CA PRO A 121 25.30 -0.49 1.80
C PRO A 121 26.05 0.69 2.41
N PRO A 122 25.42 1.87 2.55
CA PRO A 122 25.93 2.91 3.44
C PRO A 122 25.83 2.44 4.89
N ARG A 123 26.88 2.72 5.65
CA ARG A 123 27.11 2.28 7.04
C ARG A 123 25.96 2.69 7.96
N ALA A 124 25.66 1.79 8.89
CA ALA A 124 24.76 1.98 10.02
C ALA A 124 25.01 3.29 10.77
N GLY A 125 23.93 4.03 11.07
CA GLY A 125 23.96 5.26 11.85
C GLY A 125 22.60 5.55 12.50
N SER A 126 22.59 5.48 13.83
CA SER A 126 21.53 5.88 14.77
C SER A 126 20.23 5.06 14.80
N CYS A 127 20.34 3.98 15.58
CA CYS A 127 19.28 3.41 16.40
C CYS A 127 18.61 4.52 17.24
N CYS A 128 17.37 4.89 16.91
CA CYS A 128 16.53 5.71 17.77
C CYS A 128 16.03 4.84 18.94
N THR A 129 16.68 4.92 20.09
CA THR A 129 16.18 4.38 21.35
C THR A 129 15.13 5.33 21.95
N PRO A 130 14.08 4.80 22.62
CA PRO A 130 13.06 5.62 23.27
C PRO A 130 13.66 6.28 24.52
N ARG A 131 13.58 7.61 24.58
CA ARG A 131 14.07 8.41 25.71
C ARG A 131 13.12 8.24 26.90
N SER A 132 13.55 7.48 27.90
CA SER A 132 12.86 7.34 29.19
C SER A 132 12.79 8.68 29.92
N SER A 133 11.58 9.10 30.27
CA SER A 133 11.27 10.23 31.13
C SER A 133 11.66 9.93 32.59
N THR A 134 12.76 10.50 33.08
CA THR A 134 13.01 10.63 34.51
C THR A 134 12.45 11.97 34.99
N ALA A 135 11.28 11.88 35.64
CA ALA A 135 10.77 12.93 36.51
C ALA A 135 11.76 13.15 37.66
N ARG A 136 12.20 14.40 37.84
CA ARG A 136 12.99 14.83 39.00
C ARG A 136 12.09 15.72 39.85
N LYS A 137 11.97 15.36 41.13
CA LYS A 137 11.47 16.22 42.21
C LYS A 137 12.36 17.42 42.42
#